data_AF-A0A0D9VS05-F1
#
_entry.id   AF-A0A0D9VS05-F1
#
_cell.length_a   1.000
_cell.length_b   1.000
_cell.length_c   1.000
_cell.angle_alpha   90.00
_cell.angle_beta   90.00
_cell.angle_gamma   90.00
#
_symmetry.space_group_name_H-M   'P 1'
#
loop_
_entity.id
_entity.type
_entity.pdbx_description
1 polymer ?
#
loop_
_entity_poly.entity_id
_entity_poly.type
_entity_poly.pdbx_seq_one_letter_code
_entity_poly.pdbx_strand_id
1 'polypeptide(L)'
;MAAPTSSQPAVAARAASRVLPRGVGGGFCAFPESAPASLRFSVSRRRTARLEVKASANVFGNYFQVATYGESHGGGVGCVISGCPPRIPLTEADMQVELDRRRPGQSRITTPRKETDTCKILSGTHEGMTTGTPIHVFVPNTDQRGGDYSEMAKAYRPSHADATYDFKYGVRAVQGGGRSSARETIGRVAAGALAKKILKLKSGVEILAFVSKVHQVVLPEDAVDYETVTMEQIESNIVRCPDPEYAEKMIAAIDKVRVKGDSIGGVVTCIARNVPRGIGSPVFDKLEAELAKAMLSLPASKGFEIGSGFAGTDYTGSEHNDEFYMDEAGNVRTKTNRSGGVQGGISNGEIIYFKVAFKPTATIGRKQNTVSREHQDVELLARGRHDPCVVPRAVPMVESMAALVLMDQLMAHIAQCEMFPLNLALQEPVGSASSFGVWGIIPIGIGLVSSAVMHSTPIVVVDRFVKPVQLKAVDNVVERPIKEKFRGQK
;
A
#
# COMPACT_ATOMS: atom_id res chain seq x y z
N MET A 1 -38.82 50.68 33.62
CA MET A 1 -40.07 49.98 33.25
C MET A 1 -39.95 49.60 31.79
N ALA A 2 -40.35 48.45 31.26
CA ALA A 2 -40.57 47.09 31.71
C ALA A 2 -40.47 46.24 30.42
N ALA A 3 -40.07 44.98 30.55
CA ALA A 3 -39.98 44.01 29.46
C ALA A 3 -41.36 43.64 28.85
N PRO A 4 -41.45 42.78 27.81
CA PRO A 4 -41.29 41.34 28.04
C PRO A 4 -40.56 40.53 26.94
N THR A 5 -40.10 39.39 27.41
CA THR A 5 -39.45 38.23 26.81
C THR A 5 -40.42 37.23 26.18
N SER A 6 -39.94 36.40 25.23
CA SER A 6 -40.58 35.11 24.90
C SER A 6 -39.55 33.98 24.84
N SER A 7 -39.68 33.04 25.77
CA SER A 7 -38.90 31.83 25.98
C SER A 7 -39.63 30.57 25.47
N GLN A 8 -38.85 29.52 25.19
CA GLN A 8 -39.27 28.14 24.92
C GLN A 8 -40.21 27.54 26.00
N PRO A 9 -40.90 26.43 25.69
CA PRO A 9 -41.17 25.40 26.69
C PRO A 9 -40.57 24.03 26.32
N ALA A 10 -39.95 23.43 27.34
CA ALA A 10 -39.62 22.01 27.41
C ALA A 10 -40.86 21.19 27.78
N VAL A 11 -40.98 19.96 27.24
CA VAL A 11 -41.95 18.97 27.72
C VAL A 11 -41.20 17.69 28.10
N ALA A 12 -41.27 17.38 29.40
CA ALA A 12 -40.75 16.19 30.04
C ALA A 12 -41.67 14.98 29.81
N ALA A 13 -41.10 13.82 29.51
CA ALA A 13 -41.82 12.54 29.46
C ALA A 13 -41.56 11.75 30.76
N ARG A 14 -42.65 11.44 31.45
CA ARG A 14 -42.73 10.68 32.72
C ARG A 14 -42.28 9.24 32.55
N ALA A 15 -41.45 8.79 33.49
CA ALA A 15 -41.16 7.38 33.74
C ALA A 15 -42.33 6.72 34.50
N ALA A 16 -42.77 5.54 34.03
CA ALA A 16 -43.70 4.67 34.75
C ALA A 16 -42.96 3.39 35.15
N SER A 17 -42.57 3.32 36.43
CA SER A 17 -42.03 2.14 37.09
C SER A 17 -43.17 1.18 37.45
N ARG A 18 -43.17 -0.03 36.86
CA ARG A 18 -44.00 -1.15 37.34
C ARG A 18 -43.22 -1.96 38.37
N VAL A 19 -43.83 -2.07 39.54
CA VAL A 19 -43.42 -2.82 40.72
C VAL A 19 -43.53 -4.32 40.45
N LEU A 20 -42.49 -5.09 40.78
CA LEU A 20 -42.52 -6.54 40.96
C LEU A 20 -42.40 -6.86 42.46
N PRO A 21 -43.16 -7.84 43.00
CA PRO A 21 -43.08 -8.17 44.41
C PRO A 21 -41.89 -9.08 44.72
N ARG A 22 -41.36 -8.91 45.93
CA ARG A 22 -40.33 -9.75 46.57
C ARG A 22 -40.90 -11.13 46.93
N GLY A 23 -40.12 -12.18 46.68
CA GLY A 23 -40.30 -13.51 47.26
C GLY A 23 -38.92 -14.09 47.62
N VAL A 24 -38.69 -14.26 48.92
CA VAL A 24 -37.50 -14.86 49.54
C VAL A 24 -37.78 -16.35 49.75
N GLY A 25 -36.75 -17.21 49.67
CA GLY A 25 -36.76 -18.52 50.34
C GLY A 25 -36.16 -19.64 49.52
N GLY A 26 -35.09 -20.25 50.02
CA GLY A 26 -34.42 -21.38 49.41
C GLY A 26 -35.15 -22.71 49.56
N GLY A 27 -34.61 -23.74 48.92
CA GLY A 27 -35.04 -25.13 49.08
C GLY A 27 -34.74 -25.96 47.84
N PHE A 28 -33.67 -26.75 47.92
CA PHE A 28 -33.50 -27.93 47.06
C PHE A 28 -34.72 -28.84 47.22
N CYS A 29 -35.28 -29.37 46.12
CA CYS A 29 -35.77 -30.74 46.05
C CYS A 29 -36.16 -31.15 44.61
N ALA A 30 -35.51 -32.23 44.18
CA ALA A 30 -35.98 -33.34 43.34
C ALA A 30 -36.95 -33.07 42.16
N PHE A 31 -36.47 -33.44 40.98
CA PHE A 31 -37.30 -33.79 39.82
C PHE A 31 -38.30 -34.90 40.15
N PRO A 32 -39.54 -34.83 39.65
CA PRO A 32 -40.30 -36.01 39.33
C PRO A 32 -40.16 -36.33 37.83
N GLU A 33 -39.91 -37.61 37.56
CA GLU A 33 -40.05 -38.26 36.27
C GLU A 33 -41.47 -38.07 35.69
N SER A 34 -41.51 -38.08 34.35
CA SER A 34 -42.69 -38.25 33.48
C SER A 34 -43.55 -37.02 33.14
N ALA A 35 -43.21 -36.39 32.01
CA ALA A 35 -44.14 -35.65 31.16
C ALA A 35 -43.75 -35.88 29.69
N PRO A 36 -44.71 -35.97 28.75
CA PRO A 36 -44.48 -36.52 27.40
C PRO A 36 -43.56 -35.61 26.58
N ALA A 37 -42.92 -36.19 25.57
CA ALA A 37 -42.01 -35.51 24.65
C ALA A 37 -42.66 -34.24 24.05
N SER A 38 -42.44 -33.09 24.70
CA SER A 38 -42.81 -31.81 24.12
C SER A 38 -41.93 -31.58 22.90
N LEU A 39 -42.53 -31.63 21.72
CA LEU A 39 -41.86 -31.25 20.47
C LEU A 39 -41.63 -29.73 20.54
N ARG A 40 -40.47 -29.32 21.03
CA ARG A 40 -40.07 -27.91 21.07
C ARG A 40 -39.67 -27.49 19.67
N PHE A 41 -40.56 -26.85 18.94
CA PHE A 41 -40.17 -26.06 17.78
C PHE A 41 -39.34 -24.88 18.29
N SER A 42 -38.02 -24.95 18.10
CA SER A 42 -37.18 -23.77 18.11
C SER A 42 -37.63 -22.89 16.95
N VAL A 43 -38.54 -21.95 17.21
CA VAL A 43 -38.72 -20.81 16.32
C VAL A 43 -37.44 -20.01 16.48
N SER A 44 -36.45 -20.34 15.64
CA SER A 44 -35.27 -19.51 15.45
C SER A 44 -35.79 -18.09 15.26
N ARG A 45 -35.54 -17.22 16.24
CA ARG A 45 -35.74 -15.78 16.04
C ARG A 45 -34.97 -15.49 14.77
N ARG A 46 -35.68 -15.20 13.67
CA ARG A 46 -35.06 -14.68 12.44
C ARG A 46 -34.11 -13.60 12.92
N ARG A 47 -32.80 -13.86 12.83
CA ARG A 47 -31.80 -12.84 13.06
C ARG A 47 -32.22 -11.73 12.12
N THR A 48 -32.63 -10.59 12.66
CA THR A 48 -32.81 -9.38 11.88
C THR A 48 -31.47 -9.20 11.17
N ALA A 49 -31.47 -9.41 9.85
CA ALA A 49 -30.27 -9.21 9.06
C ALA A 49 -29.85 -7.77 9.33
N ARG A 50 -28.75 -7.60 10.05
CA ARG A 50 -28.21 -6.27 10.34
C ARG A 50 -27.66 -5.79 9.02
N LEU A 51 -28.42 -4.91 8.36
CA LEU A 51 -28.02 -4.34 7.09
C LEU A 51 -26.78 -3.48 7.34
N GLU A 52 -25.62 -4.02 6.99
CA GLU A 52 -24.35 -3.31 7.07
C GLU A 52 -24.15 -2.56 5.76
N VAL A 53 -24.26 -1.23 5.81
CA VAL A 53 -23.94 -0.38 4.68
C VAL A 53 -22.43 -0.22 4.60
N LYS A 54 -21.77 -1.00 3.74
CA LYS A 54 -20.35 -0.82 3.41
C LYS A 54 -20.19 0.28 2.36
N ALA A 55 -20.24 1.55 2.80
CA ALA A 55 -20.14 2.72 1.93
C ALA A 55 -18.76 3.43 1.98
N SER A 56 -17.74 2.82 2.60
CA SER A 56 -16.43 3.46 2.76
C SER A 56 -15.41 2.92 1.75
N ALA A 57 -14.92 3.79 0.87
CA ALA A 57 -13.88 3.49 -0.13
C ALA A 57 -12.53 4.13 0.24
N ASN A 58 -12.22 4.21 1.54
CA ASN A 58 -10.96 4.76 2.05
C ASN A 58 -9.92 3.68 2.39
N VAL A 59 -10.26 2.40 2.21
CA VAL A 59 -9.39 1.24 2.46
C VAL A 59 -9.05 0.59 1.11
N PHE A 60 -7.76 0.34 0.91
CA PHE A 60 -7.24 -0.43 -0.23
C PHE A 60 -6.69 -1.77 0.26
N GLY A 61 -6.80 -2.83 -0.54
CA GLY A 61 -6.30 -4.18 -0.23
C GLY A 61 -7.28 -5.02 0.59
N ASN A 62 -7.07 -6.34 0.58
CA ASN A 62 -7.89 -7.31 1.32
C ASN A 62 -7.15 -7.86 2.56
N TYR A 63 -5.85 -8.11 2.43
CA TYR A 63 -4.96 -8.70 3.43
C TYR A 63 -3.96 -7.67 3.95
N PHE A 64 -3.26 -6.96 3.05
CA PHE A 64 -2.43 -5.81 3.38
C PHE A 64 -3.27 -4.54 3.18
N GLN A 65 -4.04 -4.19 4.21
CA GLN A 65 -5.06 -3.16 4.12
C GLN A 65 -4.48 -1.78 4.45
N VAL A 66 -4.71 -0.80 3.59
CA VAL A 66 -4.27 0.58 3.79
C VAL A 66 -5.48 1.50 3.84
N ALA A 67 -5.79 2.02 5.03
CA ALA A 67 -6.81 3.04 5.23
C ALA A 67 -6.18 4.43 5.23
N THR A 68 -6.46 5.27 4.24
CA THR A 68 -5.95 6.66 4.24
C THR A 68 -6.90 7.62 4.95
N TYR A 69 -6.37 8.72 5.47
CA TYR A 69 -7.17 9.79 6.10
C TYR A 69 -6.57 11.19 5.91
N GLY A 70 -7.39 12.20 6.18
CA GLY A 70 -7.00 13.61 6.23
C GLY A 70 -7.25 14.40 4.94
N GLU A 71 -7.40 15.71 5.11
CA GLU A 71 -7.60 16.70 4.05
C GLU A 71 -6.31 17.50 3.82
N SER A 72 -6.15 18.03 2.61
CA SER A 72 -4.96 18.80 2.24
C SER A 72 -4.67 20.04 3.08
N HIS A 73 -5.69 20.61 3.73
CA HIS A 73 -5.59 21.77 4.64
C HIS A 73 -6.16 21.43 6.03
N GLY A 74 -6.22 20.15 6.39
CA GLY A 74 -6.53 19.71 7.75
C GLY A 74 -5.28 19.76 8.64
N GLY A 75 -5.38 19.24 9.87
CA GLY A 75 -4.24 19.15 10.79
C GLY A 75 -3.09 18.23 10.30
N GLY A 76 -3.40 17.31 9.39
CA GLY A 76 -2.43 16.43 8.75
C GLY A 76 -3.12 15.36 7.90
N VAL A 77 -2.32 14.54 7.25
CA VAL A 77 -2.75 13.37 6.47
C VAL A 77 -1.99 12.13 6.93
N GLY A 78 -2.41 10.96 6.50
CA GLY A 78 -1.70 9.74 6.82
C GLY A 78 -2.43 8.48 6.41
N CYS A 79 -2.01 7.38 7.00
CA CYS A 79 -2.63 6.08 6.81
C CYS A 79 -2.58 5.21 8.07
N VAL A 80 -3.46 4.22 8.09
CA VAL A 80 -3.40 3.07 8.99
C VAL A 80 -3.20 1.83 8.11
N ILE A 81 -2.16 1.06 8.41
CA ILE A 81 -1.80 -0.15 7.68
C ILE A 81 -2.13 -1.35 8.58
N SER A 82 -3.06 -2.19 8.14
CA SER A 82 -3.47 -3.42 8.84
C SER A 82 -3.04 -4.65 8.05
N GLY A 83 -2.72 -5.73 8.76
CA GLY A 83 -2.24 -6.97 8.15
C GLY A 83 -0.76 -6.99 7.78
N CYS A 84 0.01 -5.96 8.16
CA CYS A 84 1.46 -6.01 8.03
C CYS A 84 2.04 -7.20 8.83
N PRO A 85 2.89 -8.05 8.24
CA PRO A 85 3.57 -9.11 8.97
C PRO A 85 4.40 -8.57 10.16
N PRO A 86 4.50 -9.32 11.28
CA PRO A 86 5.35 -8.95 12.40
C PRO A 86 6.83 -9.23 12.12
N ARG A 87 7.72 -8.64 12.93
CA ARG A 87 9.18 -8.85 12.94
C ARG A 87 9.90 -8.34 11.68
N ILE A 88 9.33 -7.34 11.01
CA ILE A 88 10.00 -6.63 9.93
C ILE A 88 10.65 -5.38 10.52
N PRO A 89 11.96 -5.14 10.30
CA PRO A 89 12.58 -3.88 10.72
C PRO A 89 11.89 -2.69 10.05
N LEU A 90 11.44 -1.71 10.83
CA LEU A 90 10.77 -0.53 10.33
C LEU A 90 11.03 0.70 11.21
N THR A 91 11.42 1.78 10.55
CA THR A 91 11.60 3.12 11.10
C THR A 91 10.97 4.16 10.16
N GLU A 92 10.77 5.38 10.64
CA GLU A 92 10.33 6.50 9.80
C GLU A 92 11.26 6.75 8.61
N ALA A 93 12.57 6.52 8.79
CA ALA A 93 13.57 6.71 7.74
C ALA A 93 13.30 5.82 6.51
N ASP A 94 12.78 4.61 6.72
CA ASP A 94 12.42 3.69 5.64
C ASP A 94 11.29 4.24 4.76
N MET A 95 10.33 4.96 5.36
CA MET A 95 9.23 5.60 4.63
C MET A 95 9.62 6.96 4.07
N GLN A 96 10.52 7.67 4.75
CA GLN A 96 10.87 9.04 4.42
C GLN A 96 11.55 9.15 3.05
N VAL A 97 12.32 8.15 2.63
CA VAL A 97 12.96 8.13 1.29
C VAL A 97 11.92 8.27 0.18
N GLU A 98 10.84 7.49 0.24
CA GLU A 98 9.78 7.52 -0.77
C GLU A 98 8.91 8.78 -0.67
N LEU A 99 8.62 9.23 0.55
CA LEU A 99 7.90 10.49 0.78
C LEU A 99 8.70 11.70 0.27
N ASP A 100 10.02 11.68 0.44
CA ASP A 100 10.92 12.69 -0.08
C ASP A 100 10.93 12.70 -1.61
N ARG A 101 10.88 11.55 -2.28
CA ARG A 101 10.74 11.50 -3.75
C ARG A 101 9.40 12.06 -4.24
N ARG A 102 8.35 11.95 -3.44
CA ARG A 102 6.98 12.39 -3.79
C ARG A 102 6.74 13.88 -3.54
N ARG A 103 7.45 14.47 -2.57
CA ARG A 103 7.14 15.80 -2.04
C ARG A 103 7.10 16.87 -3.14
N PRO A 104 6.26 17.91 -2.99
CA PRO A 104 6.27 19.05 -3.91
C PRO A 104 7.56 19.89 -3.76
N GLY A 105 7.81 20.78 -4.72
CA GLY A 105 8.83 21.83 -4.59
C GLY A 105 10.27 21.38 -4.75
N GLN A 106 10.50 20.19 -5.29
CA GLN A 106 11.85 19.65 -5.50
C GLN A 106 12.57 20.30 -6.68
N SER A 107 11.83 20.86 -7.64
CA SER A 107 12.42 21.40 -8.86
C SER A 107 11.56 22.50 -9.50
N ARG A 108 12.16 23.25 -10.43
CA ARG A 108 11.48 24.32 -11.20
C ARG A 108 10.31 23.83 -12.06
N ILE A 109 10.23 22.53 -12.35
CA ILE A 109 9.17 21.92 -13.17
C ILE A 109 8.03 21.33 -12.32
N THR A 110 8.08 21.51 -11.00
CA THR A 110 7.03 21.09 -10.06
C THR A 110 6.47 22.30 -9.31
N THR A 111 5.38 22.10 -8.57
CA THR A 111 4.72 23.13 -7.76
C THR A 111 5.69 23.69 -6.70
N PRO A 112 5.82 25.02 -6.55
CA PRO A 112 6.76 25.62 -5.60
C PRO A 112 6.37 25.51 -4.11
N ARG A 113 5.48 24.60 -3.71
CA ARG A 113 5.12 24.37 -2.30
C ARG A 113 6.27 23.71 -1.56
N LYS A 114 6.49 24.08 -0.30
CA LYS A 114 7.57 23.55 0.53
C LYS A 114 7.01 22.76 1.71
N GLU A 115 6.48 21.58 1.41
CA GLU A 115 6.04 20.63 2.43
C GLU A 115 7.19 19.66 2.72
N THR A 116 7.45 19.38 3.99
CA THR A 116 8.54 18.46 4.37
C THR A 116 8.15 17.00 4.21
N ASP A 117 6.84 16.70 4.19
CA ASP A 117 6.26 15.35 4.18
C ASP A 117 6.88 14.45 5.27
N THR A 118 7.26 15.03 6.42
CA THR A 118 7.89 14.30 7.52
C THR A 118 6.89 13.38 8.21
N CYS A 119 7.15 12.07 8.15
CA CYS A 119 6.29 11.07 8.77
C CYS A 119 6.67 10.77 10.22
N LYS A 120 5.67 10.31 10.98
CA LYS A 120 5.82 9.73 12.32
C LYS A 120 5.02 8.45 12.40
N ILE A 121 5.62 7.39 12.95
CA ILE A 121 4.92 6.15 13.26
C ILE A 121 4.40 6.25 14.70
N LEU A 122 3.08 6.12 14.86
CA LEU A 122 2.39 6.29 16.14
C LEU A 122 2.00 4.96 16.79
N SER A 123 1.95 3.87 16.03
CA SER A 123 1.62 2.53 16.52
C SER A 123 2.17 1.43 15.58
N GLY A 124 2.05 0.18 15.99
CA GLY A 124 2.35 -1.00 15.15
C GLY A 124 3.84 -1.33 15.03
N THR A 125 4.70 -0.60 15.77
CA THR A 125 6.12 -0.90 15.93
C THR A 125 6.52 -0.93 17.40
N HIS A 126 7.53 -1.76 17.71
CA HIS A 126 8.18 -1.82 19.01
C HIS A 126 9.66 -2.17 18.79
N GLU A 127 10.57 -1.42 19.41
CA GLU A 127 12.03 -1.61 19.27
C GLU A 127 12.51 -1.69 17.81
N GLY A 128 11.93 -0.85 16.94
CA GLY A 128 12.28 -0.80 15.51
C GLY A 128 11.76 -1.96 14.67
N MET A 129 10.85 -2.78 15.20
CA MET A 129 10.24 -3.92 14.51
C MET A 129 8.73 -3.78 14.41
N THR A 130 8.13 -4.24 13.32
CA THR A 130 6.67 -4.35 13.20
C THR A 130 6.13 -5.39 14.18
N THR A 131 5.00 -5.09 14.82
CA THR A 131 4.39 -5.97 15.84
C THR A 131 3.37 -6.95 15.25
N GLY A 132 2.99 -6.79 13.98
CA GLY A 132 1.85 -7.49 13.37
C GLY A 132 0.49 -6.84 13.66
N THR A 133 0.48 -5.75 14.44
CA THR A 133 -0.73 -4.95 14.73
C THR A 133 -0.78 -3.71 13.83
N PRO A 134 -1.91 -2.97 13.78
CA PRO A 134 -2.05 -1.84 12.89
C PRO A 134 -0.98 -0.75 13.08
N ILE A 135 -0.35 -0.34 11.98
CA ILE A 135 0.67 0.70 11.92
C ILE A 135 0.00 2.01 11.55
N HIS A 136 0.06 3.00 12.44
CA HIS A 136 -0.48 4.33 12.21
C HIS A 136 0.64 5.29 11.80
N VAL A 137 0.55 5.86 10.60
CA VAL A 137 1.51 6.83 10.08
C VAL A 137 0.84 8.20 9.96
N PHE A 138 1.43 9.22 10.58
CA PHE A 138 0.94 10.59 10.56
C PHE A 138 1.95 11.56 9.92
N VAL A 139 1.46 12.46 9.07
CA VAL A 139 2.23 13.54 8.44
C VAL A 139 1.49 14.87 8.63
N PRO A 140 2.07 15.86 9.32
CA PRO A 140 1.44 17.18 9.50
C PRO A 140 1.45 17.98 8.18
N ASN A 141 0.45 18.85 8.01
CA ASN A 141 0.43 19.82 6.90
C ASN A 141 1.06 21.14 7.38
N THR A 142 2.13 21.63 6.73
CA THR A 142 2.92 22.77 7.21
C THR A 142 2.86 24.04 6.34
N ASP A 143 2.53 23.96 5.05
CA ASP A 143 2.44 25.12 4.12
C ASP A 143 0.97 25.47 3.80
N GLN A 144 0.16 25.69 4.83
CA GLN A 144 -1.24 26.11 4.68
C GLN A 144 -1.37 27.63 4.53
N ARG A 145 -1.76 28.09 3.33
CA ARG A 145 -2.13 29.50 3.09
C ARG A 145 -3.61 29.60 2.77
N GLY A 146 -4.41 30.03 3.76
CA GLY A 146 -5.87 30.16 3.59
C GLY A 146 -6.30 31.23 2.58
N GLY A 147 -5.46 32.26 2.34
CA GLY A 147 -5.80 33.43 1.52
C GLY A 147 -5.85 33.22 0.00
N ASP A 148 -5.16 32.19 -0.53
CA ASP A 148 -5.03 31.97 -1.99
C ASP A 148 -6.31 31.38 -2.64
N TYR A 149 -7.35 31.06 -1.86
CA TYR A 149 -8.48 30.22 -2.31
C TYR A 149 -9.88 30.86 -2.21
N SER A 150 -10.00 32.13 -1.82
CA SER A 150 -11.31 32.81 -1.65
C SER A 150 -12.15 32.84 -2.94
N GLU A 151 -11.49 32.99 -4.09
CA GLU A 151 -12.14 32.94 -5.41
C GLU A 151 -12.52 31.51 -5.83
N MET A 152 -11.73 30.51 -5.43
CA MET A 152 -12.02 29.08 -5.70
C MET A 152 -13.18 28.53 -4.84
N ALA A 153 -13.60 29.26 -3.81
CA ALA A 153 -14.77 28.93 -3.01
C ALA A 153 -16.09 29.14 -3.74
N LYS A 154 -16.11 30.10 -4.68
CA LYS A 154 -17.32 30.58 -5.34
C LYS A 154 -17.63 29.82 -6.63
N ALA A 155 -16.62 29.23 -7.27
CA ALA A 155 -16.74 28.60 -8.57
C ALA A 155 -16.21 27.16 -8.60
N TYR A 156 -16.76 26.35 -9.52
CA TYR A 156 -16.24 25.02 -9.80
C TYR A 156 -14.99 25.13 -10.67
N ARG A 157 -13.86 24.54 -10.27
CA ARG A 157 -12.70 24.48 -11.15
C ARG A 157 -12.95 23.47 -12.26
N PRO A 158 -12.77 23.83 -13.54
CA PRO A 158 -12.91 22.88 -14.64
C PRO A 158 -12.04 21.63 -14.42
N SER A 159 -12.60 20.46 -14.69
CA SER A 159 -11.88 19.17 -14.60
C SER A 159 -11.35 18.80 -13.19
N HIS A 160 -11.81 19.49 -12.14
CA HIS A 160 -11.62 19.11 -10.73
C HIS A 160 -12.87 18.42 -10.16
N ALA A 161 -12.74 17.93 -8.93
CA ALA A 161 -13.81 17.22 -8.22
C ALA A 161 -14.84 18.15 -7.55
N ASP A 162 -14.78 19.46 -7.82
CA ASP A 162 -15.51 20.46 -7.05
C ASP A 162 -17.03 20.28 -7.12
N ALA A 163 -17.59 20.26 -8.34
CA ALA A 163 -19.02 20.07 -8.56
C ALA A 163 -19.47 18.65 -8.16
N THR A 164 -18.67 17.62 -8.50
CA THR A 164 -19.03 16.23 -8.20
C THR A 164 -19.04 15.93 -6.70
N TYR A 165 -18.20 16.61 -5.91
CA TYR A 165 -18.26 16.52 -4.45
C TYR A 165 -19.51 17.19 -3.89
N ASP A 166 -19.89 18.37 -4.39
CA ASP A 166 -21.14 19.02 -3.99
C ASP A 166 -22.35 18.15 -4.36
N PHE A 167 -22.39 17.59 -5.57
CA PHE A 167 -23.48 16.70 -6.01
C PHE A 167 -23.56 15.42 -5.18
N LYS A 168 -22.42 14.86 -4.76
CA LYS A 168 -22.37 13.60 -4.01
C LYS A 168 -22.60 13.79 -2.51
N TYR A 169 -22.03 14.82 -1.91
CA TYR A 169 -21.92 14.97 -0.46
C TYR A 169 -22.63 16.22 0.08
N GLY A 170 -23.00 17.19 -0.75
CA GLY A 170 -23.58 18.48 -0.32
C GLY A 170 -22.61 19.39 0.44
N VAL A 171 -21.44 18.90 0.81
CA VAL A 171 -20.39 19.61 1.55
C VAL A 171 -19.04 19.33 0.93
N ARG A 172 -18.21 20.38 0.83
CA ARG A 172 -16.87 20.31 0.25
C ARG A 172 -15.88 21.11 1.09
N ALA A 173 -14.73 20.50 1.38
CA ALA A 173 -13.55 21.21 1.85
C ALA A 173 -12.92 21.97 0.66
N VAL A 174 -13.31 23.23 0.51
CA VAL A 174 -12.92 24.09 -0.62
C VAL A 174 -11.40 24.26 -0.72
N GLN A 175 -10.72 24.39 0.42
CA GLN A 175 -9.30 24.67 0.48
C GLN A 175 -8.47 23.48 -0.01
N GLY A 176 -7.60 23.72 -1.00
CA GLY A 176 -6.67 22.73 -1.55
C GLY A 176 -7.28 21.49 -2.21
N GLY A 177 -8.60 21.49 -2.46
CA GLY A 177 -9.32 20.33 -2.99
C GLY A 177 -9.64 19.24 -1.95
N GLY A 178 -9.51 19.53 -0.65
CA GLY A 178 -9.94 18.64 0.41
C GLY A 178 -9.33 17.23 0.31
N ARG A 179 -10.20 16.22 0.33
CA ARG A 179 -9.83 14.79 0.23
C ARG A 179 -9.45 14.33 -1.19
N SER A 180 -9.93 15.01 -2.23
CA SER A 180 -9.58 14.70 -3.64
C SER A 180 -8.17 15.14 -4.03
N SER A 181 -7.48 15.86 -3.14
CA SER A 181 -6.15 16.39 -3.36
C SER A 181 -5.10 15.29 -3.45
N ALA A 182 -4.08 15.49 -4.28
CA ALA A 182 -2.90 14.62 -4.32
C ALA A 182 -2.12 14.58 -3.00
N ARG A 183 -2.47 15.39 -1.98
CA ARG A 183 -1.95 15.24 -0.62
C ARG A 183 -2.30 13.88 0.01
N GLU A 184 -3.48 13.34 -0.30
CA GLU A 184 -3.94 12.04 0.21
C GLU A 184 -2.96 10.90 -0.10
N THR A 185 -2.31 10.97 -1.26
CA THR A 185 -1.36 9.92 -1.70
C THR A 185 -0.09 9.83 -0.84
N ILE A 186 0.12 10.72 0.13
CA ILE A 186 1.13 10.52 1.20
C ILE A 186 0.88 9.22 1.94
N GLY A 187 -0.38 8.94 2.30
CA GLY A 187 -0.73 7.68 2.99
C GLY A 187 -0.45 6.45 2.12
N ARG A 188 -0.63 6.59 0.79
CA ARG A 188 -0.32 5.53 -0.18
C ARG A 188 1.18 5.30 -0.32
N VAL A 189 1.97 6.38 -0.40
CA VAL A 189 3.43 6.30 -0.55
C VAL A 189 4.11 5.77 0.71
N ALA A 190 3.68 6.22 1.90
CA ALA A 190 4.19 5.70 3.16
C ALA A 190 3.93 4.17 3.30
N ALA A 191 2.71 3.73 2.96
CA ALA A 191 2.38 2.31 2.97
C ALA A 191 3.11 1.53 1.87
N GLY A 192 3.24 2.12 0.68
CA GLY A 192 3.99 1.56 -0.44
C GLY A 192 5.47 1.34 -0.10
N ALA A 193 6.10 2.24 0.65
CA ALA A 193 7.48 2.09 1.10
C ALA A 193 7.67 0.84 1.97
N LEU A 194 6.76 0.61 2.92
CA LEU A 194 6.74 -0.61 3.74
C LEU A 194 6.49 -1.86 2.87
N ALA A 195 5.54 -1.81 1.94
CA ALA A 195 5.27 -2.91 1.01
C ALA A 195 6.50 -3.24 0.14
N LYS A 196 7.17 -2.23 -0.46
CA LYS A 196 8.42 -2.39 -1.22
C LYS A 196 9.49 -3.08 -0.38
N LYS A 197 9.67 -2.64 0.88
CA LYS A 197 10.63 -3.24 1.80
C LYS A 197 10.35 -4.71 2.05
N ILE A 198 9.10 -5.08 2.35
CA ILE A 198 8.72 -6.47 2.60
C ILE A 198 8.89 -7.33 1.34
N LEU A 199 8.42 -6.84 0.19
CA LEU A 199 8.54 -7.53 -1.10
C LEU A 199 10.02 -7.80 -1.47
N LYS A 200 10.90 -6.82 -1.25
CA LYS A 200 12.33 -6.97 -1.46
C LYS A 200 12.94 -8.02 -0.51
N LEU A 201 12.60 -7.97 0.77
CA LEU A 201 13.11 -8.92 1.77
C LEU A 201 12.62 -10.36 1.53
N LYS A 202 11.36 -10.53 1.10
CA LYS A 202 10.75 -11.87 0.94
C LYS A 202 11.10 -12.53 -0.39
N SER A 203 11.15 -11.76 -1.48
CA SER A 203 11.23 -12.33 -2.84
C SER A 203 12.22 -11.60 -3.76
N GLY A 204 13.00 -10.64 -3.24
CA GLY A 204 13.94 -9.87 -4.08
C GLY A 204 13.27 -8.92 -5.08
N VAL A 205 11.95 -8.75 -4.98
CA VAL A 205 11.15 -7.89 -5.87
C VAL A 205 11.69 -6.48 -5.87
N GLU A 206 11.87 -5.94 -7.06
CA GLU A 206 12.29 -4.56 -7.28
C GLU A 206 11.26 -3.87 -8.17
N ILE A 207 10.78 -2.72 -7.73
CA ILE A 207 9.77 -1.92 -8.43
C ILE A 207 10.37 -0.56 -8.72
N LEU A 208 10.45 -0.23 -10.01
CA LEU A 208 10.97 1.04 -10.52
C LEU A 208 9.94 1.64 -11.46
N ALA A 209 9.76 2.96 -11.43
CA ALA A 209 8.98 3.65 -12.44
C ALA A 209 9.72 4.88 -12.94
N PHE A 210 9.40 5.29 -14.16
CA PHE A 210 10.02 6.44 -14.81
C PHE A 210 9.07 7.10 -15.79
N VAL A 211 9.35 8.35 -16.14
CA VAL A 211 8.55 9.10 -17.12
C VAL A 211 8.97 8.69 -18.53
N SER A 212 8.04 8.09 -19.28
CA SER A 212 8.26 7.65 -20.67
C SER A 212 7.61 8.58 -21.70
N LYS A 213 6.75 9.50 -21.28
CA LYS A 213 6.18 10.52 -22.15
C LYS A 213 5.86 11.80 -21.41
N VAL A 214 6.16 12.93 -22.05
CA VAL A 214 5.64 14.25 -21.67
C VAL A 214 5.13 14.96 -22.91
N HIS A 215 3.84 15.27 -22.93
CA HIS A 215 3.18 15.86 -24.09
C HIS A 215 3.47 15.08 -25.39
N GLN A 216 4.15 15.67 -26.37
CA GLN A 216 4.53 15.02 -27.64
C GLN A 216 5.94 14.42 -27.63
N VAL A 217 6.69 14.56 -26.53
CA VAL A 217 8.00 13.93 -26.37
C VAL A 217 7.77 12.53 -25.83
N VAL A 218 7.96 11.52 -26.68
CA VAL A 218 7.75 10.10 -26.38
C VAL A 218 9.10 9.40 -26.42
N LEU A 219 9.41 8.66 -25.35
CA LEU A 219 10.57 7.78 -25.32
C LEU A 219 10.33 6.58 -26.25
N PRO A 220 11.27 6.22 -27.15
CA PRO A 220 11.17 5.01 -27.97
C PRO A 220 11.06 3.76 -27.10
N GLU A 221 10.30 2.75 -27.55
CA GLU A 221 10.01 1.55 -26.74
C GLU A 221 11.27 0.77 -26.32
N ASP A 222 12.32 0.82 -27.12
CA ASP A 222 13.61 0.13 -26.93
C ASP A 222 14.69 1.03 -26.28
N ALA A 223 14.38 2.30 -25.97
CA ALA A 223 15.36 3.22 -25.40
C ALA A 223 15.73 2.90 -23.94
N VAL A 224 14.94 2.09 -23.25
CA VAL A 224 15.20 1.69 -21.86
C VAL A 224 15.13 0.18 -21.75
N ASP A 225 16.24 -0.43 -21.38
CA ASP A 225 16.29 -1.85 -21.04
C ASP A 225 15.70 -2.08 -19.64
N TYR A 226 14.57 -2.78 -19.59
CA TYR A 226 13.85 -3.06 -18.36
C TYR A 226 14.59 -4.04 -17.44
N GLU A 227 15.57 -4.80 -17.92
CA GLU A 227 16.37 -5.67 -17.07
C GLU A 227 17.45 -4.88 -16.30
N THR A 228 17.99 -3.83 -16.91
CA THR A 228 19.19 -3.16 -16.39
C THR A 228 18.98 -1.73 -15.89
N VAL A 229 17.85 -1.08 -16.21
CA VAL A 229 17.58 0.29 -15.73
C VAL A 229 17.68 0.40 -14.20
N THR A 230 18.36 1.43 -13.71
CA THR A 230 18.61 1.62 -12.27
C THR A 230 17.89 2.83 -11.71
N MET A 231 17.73 2.82 -10.39
CA MET A 231 17.17 3.94 -9.63
C MET A 231 18.00 5.22 -9.81
N GLU A 232 19.32 5.10 -9.89
CA GLU A 232 20.24 6.22 -10.08
C GLU A 232 20.04 6.89 -11.44
N GLN A 233 19.82 6.11 -12.50
CA GLN A 233 19.51 6.65 -13.82
C GLN A 233 18.18 7.41 -13.79
N ILE A 234 17.17 6.86 -13.13
CA ILE A 234 15.84 7.49 -13.00
C ILE A 234 15.93 8.79 -12.19
N GLU A 235 16.61 8.81 -11.05
CA GLU A 235 16.69 10.00 -10.20
C GLU A 235 17.80 11.00 -10.62
N SER A 236 18.54 10.70 -11.70
CA SER A 236 19.63 11.56 -12.21
C SER A 236 19.17 12.95 -12.67
N ASN A 237 17.87 13.12 -12.92
CA ASN A 237 17.29 14.35 -13.45
C ASN A 237 15.90 14.62 -12.88
N ILE A 238 15.49 15.89 -13.01
CA ILE A 238 14.26 16.41 -12.38
C ILE A 238 12.95 15.89 -13.00
N VAL A 239 12.98 15.32 -14.22
CA VAL A 239 11.79 14.78 -14.89
C VAL A 239 11.65 13.27 -14.67
N ARG A 240 12.69 12.61 -14.14
CA ARG A 240 12.75 11.16 -13.89
C ARG A 240 12.62 10.30 -15.13
N CYS A 241 13.32 10.69 -16.19
CA CYS A 241 13.48 9.91 -17.42
C CYS A 241 14.90 9.32 -17.46
N PRO A 242 15.10 8.00 -17.56
CA PRO A 242 16.44 7.39 -17.53
C PRO A 242 17.28 7.72 -18.77
N ASP A 243 16.65 8.07 -19.90
CA ASP A 243 17.35 8.56 -21.08
C ASP A 243 17.62 10.08 -20.95
N PRO A 244 18.89 10.53 -20.97
CA PRO A 244 19.25 11.93 -20.73
C PRO A 244 18.82 12.87 -21.87
N GLU A 245 18.86 12.42 -23.13
CA GLU A 245 18.47 13.23 -24.28
C GLU A 245 16.97 13.53 -24.25
N TYR A 246 16.16 12.50 -23.99
CA TYR A 246 14.72 12.64 -23.85
C TYR A 246 14.37 13.38 -22.56
N ALA A 247 15.12 13.22 -21.47
CA ALA A 247 14.94 13.99 -20.25
C ALA A 247 15.04 15.51 -20.53
N GLU A 248 16.07 15.96 -21.26
CA GLU A 248 16.23 17.37 -21.63
C GLU A 248 15.06 17.88 -22.49
N LYS A 249 14.66 17.11 -23.50
CA LYS A 249 13.50 17.45 -24.36
C LYS A 249 12.20 17.56 -23.54
N MET A 250 11.97 16.64 -22.61
CA MET A 250 10.80 16.67 -21.74
C MET A 250 10.84 17.88 -20.79
N ILE A 251 11.98 18.18 -20.18
CA ILE A 251 12.16 19.37 -19.32
C ILE A 251 11.86 20.65 -20.11
N ALA A 252 12.41 20.78 -21.33
CA ALA A 252 12.16 21.93 -22.20
C ALA A 252 10.68 22.07 -22.56
N ALA A 253 9.98 20.97 -22.83
CA ALA A 253 8.55 20.97 -23.10
C ALA A 253 7.74 21.46 -21.89
N ILE A 254 8.07 21.01 -20.67
CA ILE A 254 7.41 21.44 -19.43
C ILE A 254 7.65 22.93 -19.17
N ASP A 255 8.88 23.41 -19.34
CA ASP A 255 9.19 24.83 -19.14
C ASP A 255 8.47 25.74 -20.14
N LYS A 256 8.35 25.30 -21.40
CA LYS A 256 7.65 26.06 -22.45
C LYS A 256 6.18 26.30 -22.10
N VAL A 257 5.49 25.34 -21.49
CA VAL A 257 4.09 25.50 -21.07
C VAL A 257 3.97 26.22 -19.72
N ARG A 258 4.91 26.00 -18.80
CA ARG A 258 4.99 26.69 -17.51
C ARG A 258 5.04 28.21 -17.67
N VAL A 259 5.89 28.71 -18.56
CA VAL A 259 6.03 30.16 -18.83
C VAL A 259 4.73 30.76 -19.40
N LYS A 260 3.92 29.96 -20.10
CA LYS A 260 2.61 30.37 -20.63
C LYS A 260 1.48 30.27 -19.59
N GLY A 261 1.78 29.84 -18.37
CA GLY A 261 0.77 29.59 -17.34
C GLY A 261 -0.15 28.42 -17.67
N ASP A 262 0.31 27.47 -18.48
CA ASP A 262 -0.46 26.29 -18.92
C ASP A 262 0.15 24.99 -18.35
N SER A 263 -0.49 23.85 -18.62
CA SER A 263 -0.02 22.54 -18.14
C SER A 263 -0.06 21.45 -19.22
N ILE A 264 0.69 20.38 -19.00
CA ILE A 264 0.74 19.20 -19.87
C ILE A 264 0.69 17.90 -19.07
N GLY A 265 0.18 16.86 -19.71
CA GLY A 265 0.16 15.49 -19.20
C GLY A 265 1.34 14.66 -19.69
N GLY A 266 1.28 13.36 -19.42
CA GLY A 266 2.34 12.43 -19.80
C GLY A 266 2.02 10.99 -19.41
N VAL A 267 3.03 10.13 -19.53
CA VAL A 267 2.94 8.70 -19.20
C VAL A 267 4.10 8.32 -18.29
N VAL A 268 3.79 7.50 -17.28
CA VAL A 268 4.77 6.84 -16.42
C VAL A 268 4.78 5.36 -16.77
N THR A 269 5.95 4.82 -17.12
CA THR A 269 6.17 3.37 -17.22
C THR A 269 6.61 2.86 -15.86
N CYS A 270 6.07 1.71 -15.44
CA CYS A 270 6.46 1.03 -14.22
C CYS A 270 6.90 -0.39 -14.58
N ILE A 271 7.96 -0.87 -13.93
CA ILE A 271 8.48 -2.22 -14.03
C ILE A 271 8.57 -2.84 -12.64
N ALA A 272 8.26 -4.13 -12.54
CA ALA A 272 8.49 -4.94 -11.36
C ALA A 272 9.26 -6.21 -11.74
N ARG A 273 10.50 -6.31 -11.27
CA ARG A 273 11.40 -7.45 -11.46
C ARG A 273 11.25 -8.44 -10.32
N ASN A 274 11.63 -9.70 -10.59
CA ASN A 274 11.65 -10.78 -9.60
C ASN A 274 10.30 -11.01 -8.90
N VAL A 275 9.18 -10.72 -9.58
CA VAL A 275 7.86 -11.02 -9.05
C VAL A 275 7.69 -12.54 -9.05
N PRO A 276 7.37 -13.18 -7.90
CA PRO A 276 7.17 -14.62 -7.88
C PRO A 276 6.10 -15.07 -8.87
N ARG A 277 6.32 -16.23 -9.47
CA ARG A 277 5.35 -16.89 -10.36
C ARG A 277 4.11 -17.29 -9.57
N GLY A 278 2.94 -17.22 -10.20
CA GLY A 278 1.71 -17.72 -9.60
C GLY A 278 0.96 -16.74 -8.69
N ILE A 279 1.42 -15.49 -8.56
CA ILE A 279 0.70 -14.45 -7.80
C ILE A 279 -0.41 -13.85 -8.66
N GLY A 280 -1.61 -13.70 -8.11
CA GLY A 280 -2.78 -13.18 -8.81
C GLY A 280 -3.98 -14.11 -8.68
N SER A 281 -5.06 -13.76 -9.37
CA SER A 281 -6.28 -14.57 -9.43
C SER A 281 -6.78 -14.70 -10.87
N PRO A 282 -7.52 -15.76 -11.23
CA PRO A 282 -7.90 -16.00 -12.62
C PRO A 282 -9.15 -15.26 -13.12
N VAL A 283 -9.97 -14.66 -12.24
CA VAL A 283 -11.32 -14.16 -12.61
C VAL A 283 -11.55 -12.69 -12.26
N PHE A 284 -12.03 -12.37 -11.05
CA PHE A 284 -12.46 -11.01 -10.69
C PHE A 284 -11.31 -10.15 -10.17
N ASP A 285 -10.37 -10.78 -9.45
CA ASP A 285 -9.22 -10.11 -8.83
C ASP A 285 -7.93 -10.41 -9.61
N LYS A 286 -8.02 -10.42 -10.95
CA LYS A 286 -6.84 -10.61 -11.82
C LYS A 286 -5.76 -9.61 -11.46
N LEU A 287 -4.50 -10.04 -11.49
CA LEU A 287 -3.37 -9.19 -11.11
C LEU A 287 -3.33 -7.89 -11.94
N GLU A 288 -3.50 -7.99 -13.26
CA GLU A 288 -3.60 -6.84 -14.17
C GLU A 288 -4.80 -5.92 -13.86
N ALA A 289 -5.93 -6.48 -13.39
CA ALA A 289 -7.13 -5.73 -13.03
C ALA A 289 -6.95 -4.97 -11.70
N GLU A 290 -6.33 -5.60 -10.71
CA GLU A 290 -6.00 -4.93 -9.44
C GLU A 290 -4.91 -3.86 -9.64
N LEU A 291 -3.91 -4.12 -10.49
CA LEU A 291 -2.95 -3.09 -10.92
C LEU A 291 -3.67 -1.93 -11.61
N ALA A 292 -4.56 -2.20 -12.58
CA ALA A 292 -5.33 -1.16 -13.28
C ALA A 292 -6.16 -0.31 -12.30
N LYS A 293 -6.91 -0.95 -11.40
CA LYS A 293 -7.69 -0.28 -10.35
C LYS A 293 -6.81 0.59 -9.46
N ALA A 294 -5.66 0.06 -9.03
CA ALA A 294 -4.71 0.79 -8.20
C ALA A 294 -4.19 2.05 -8.92
N MET A 295 -3.80 1.93 -10.20
CA MET A 295 -3.28 3.05 -10.98
C MET A 295 -4.36 4.07 -11.33
N LEU A 296 -5.55 3.62 -11.74
CA LEU A 296 -6.69 4.50 -12.09
C LEU A 296 -7.29 5.19 -10.86
N SER A 297 -6.98 4.73 -9.65
CA SER A 297 -7.33 5.42 -8.41
C SER A 297 -6.40 6.60 -8.08
N LEU A 298 -5.28 6.76 -8.80
CA LEU A 298 -4.37 7.89 -8.61
C LEU A 298 -4.95 9.18 -9.18
N PRO A 299 -4.72 10.34 -8.54
CA PRO A 299 -5.13 11.63 -9.09
C PRO A 299 -4.59 11.87 -10.50
N ALA A 300 -5.41 12.49 -11.35
CA ALA A 300 -5.10 12.80 -12.75
C ALA A 300 -4.86 11.60 -13.68
N SER A 301 -4.84 10.36 -13.19
CA SER A 301 -4.77 9.18 -14.06
C SER A 301 -6.01 9.06 -14.95
N LYS A 302 -5.80 8.57 -16.18
CA LYS A 302 -6.85 8.39 -17.21
C LYS A 302 -6.70 7.16 -18.09
N GLY A 303 -5.56 6.48 -18.04
CA GLY A 303 -5.33 5.27 -18.81
C GLY A 303 -4.35 4.35 -18.10
N PHE A 304 -4.52 3.05 -18.33
CA PHE A 304 -3.65 1.98 -17.88
C PHE A 304 -3.54 0.98 -19.01
N GLU A 305 -2.33 0.52 -19.29
CA GLU A 305 -2.06 -0.58 -20.21
C GLU A 305 -0.91 -1.42 -19.66
N ILE A 306 -0.99 -2.74 -19.83
CA ILE A 306 0.01 -3.71 -19.37
C ILE A 306 0.59 -4.45 -20.57
N GLY A 307 1.87 -4.77 -20.52
CA GLY A 307 2.54 -5.42 -21.63
C GLY A 307 2.51 -4.57 -22.91
N SER A 308 2.25 -5.24 -24.03
CA SER A 308 2.01 -4.63 -25.34
C SER A 308 0.80 -3.68 -25.37
N GLY A 309 -0.08 -3.73 -24.37
CA GLY A 309 -1.14 -2.75 -24.18
C GLY A 309 -2.07 -2.63 -25.40
N PHE A 310 -2.42 -1.39 -25.75
CA PHE A 310 -3.24 -1.14 -26.95
C PHE A 310 -2.50 -1.48 -28.25
N ALA A 311 -1.17 -1.34 -28.31
CA ALA A 311 -0.40 -1.71 -29.50
C ALA A 311 -0.47 -3.22 -29.79
N GLY A 312 -0.82 -4.04 -28.78
CA GLY A 312 -1.10 -5.46 -28.96
C GLY A 312 -2.24 -5.76 -29.94
N THR A 313 -3.16 -4.82 -30.19
CA THR A 313 -4.29 -5.03 -31.11
C THR A 313 -3.89 -5.06 -32.59
N ASP A 314 -2.67 -4.63 -32.90
CA ASP A 314 -2.17 -4.55 -34.27
C ASP A 314 -1.50 -5.86 -34.73
N TYR A 315 -1.36 -6.84 -33.82
CA TYR A 315 -0.69 -8.12 -34.09
C TYR A 315 -1.70 -9.25 -34.35
N THR A 316 -1.32 -10.19 -35.22
CA THR A 316 -1.98 -11.51 -35.26
C THR A 316 -1.53 -12.37 -34.08
N GLY A 317 -2.28 -13.44 -33.76
CA GLY A 317 -1.93 -14.33 -32.66
C GLY A 317 -0.54 -14.95 -32.78
N SER A 318 -0.13 -15.37 -33.98
CA SER A 318 1.21 -15.91 -34.23
C SER A 318 2.33 -14.90 -34.02
N GLU A 319 2.06 -13.61 -34.22
CA GLU A 319 3.05 -12.54 -33.98
C GLU A 319 3.05 -12.08 -32.52
N HIS A 320 1.91 -12.17 -31.83
CA HIS A 320 1.76 -11.69 -30.46
C HIS A 320 2.23 -12.69 -29.41
N ASN A 321 1.95 -13.99 -29.61
CA ASN A 321 2.18 -15.02 -28.61
C ASN A 321 3.61 -15.01 -28.05
N ASP A 322 3.71 -15.05 -26.73
CA ASP A 322 4.96 -15.19 -26.00
C ASP A 322 5.35 -16.68 -25.92
N GLU A 323 6.19 -17.14 -26.86
CA GLU A 323 6.61 -18.54 -26.94
C GLU A 323 7.41 -18.97 -25.70
N PHE A 324 7.06 -20.12 -25.13
CA PHE A 324 7.77 -20.69 -23.98
C PHE A 324 9.06 -21.39 -24.39
N TYR A 325 10.09 -21.27 -23.57
CA TYR A 325 11.33 -22.02 -23.69
C TYR A 325 11.92 -22.36 -22.32
N MET A 326 12.88 -23.28 -22.28
CA MET A 326 13.66 -23.59 -21.09
C MET A 326 14.94 -22.75 -21.08
N ASP A 327 15.19 -22.01 -20.01
CA ASP A 327 16.48 -21.34 -19.82
C ASP A 327 17.58 -22.32 -19.37
N GLU A 328 18.83 -21.85 -19.32
CA GLU A 328 19.99 -22.66 -18.93
C GLU A 328 19.91 -23.16 -17.47
N ALA A 329 19.14 -22.47 -16.63
CA ALA A 329 18.90 -22.83 -15.23
C ALA A 329 17.73 -23.83 -15.07
N GLY A 330 17.10 -24.24 -16.17
CA GLY A 330 15.99 -25.20 -16.16
C GLY A 330 14.63 -24.59 -15.82
N ASN A 331 14.48 -23.26 -15.92
CA ASN A 331 13.20 -22.60 -15.70
C ASN A 331 12.45 -22.43 -17.02
N VAL A 332 11.11 -22.58 -16.98
CA VAL A 332 10.24 -22.17 -18.08
C VAL A 332 10.21 -20.63 -18.14
N ARG A 333 10.52 -20.05 -19.29
CA ARG A 333 10.55 -18.59 -19.57
C ARG A 333 9.84 -18.29 -20.89
N THR A 334 9.59 -17.03 -21.21
CA THR A 334 9.06 -16.63 -22.52
C THR A 334 10.07 -15.87 -23.38
N LYS A 335 10.10 -16.14 -24.69
CA LYS A 335 11.03 -15.50 -25.64
C LYS A 335 10.78 -14.00 -25.81
N THR A 336 9.53 -13.59 -25.65
CA THR A 336 9.09 -12.20 -25.63
C THR A 336 8.23 -11.98 -24.39
N ASN A 337 7.95 -10.72 -24.05
CA ASN A 337 7.12 -10.37 -22.91
C ASN A 337 6.00 -9.39 -23.32
N ARG A 338 5.22 -9.76 -24.34
CA ARG A 338 4.08 -8.94 -24.82
C ARG A 338 2.88 -8.99 -23.86
N SER A 339 2.80 -10.04 -23.05
CA SER A 339 1.87 -10.17 -21.93
C SER A 339 2.18 -9.24 -20.75
N GLY A 340 3.41 -8.74 -20.64
CA GLY A 340 3.81 -7.83 -19.57
C GLY A 340 3.87 -8.50 -18.20
N GLY A 341 4.40 -9.73 -18.15
CA GLY A 341 4.62 -10.50 -16.93
C GLY A 341 3.37 -11.12 -16.32
N VAL A 342 2.19 -10.97 -16.96
CA VAL A 342 0.90 -11.47 -16.45
C VAL A 342 0.16 -12.22 -17.56
N GLN A 343 -0.20 -13.47 -17.29
CA GLN A 343 -0.97 -14.31 -18.20
C GLN A 343 -2.15 -14.93 -17.45
N GLY A 344 -3.35 -14.81 -18.00
CA GLY A 344 -4.57 -15.30 -17.34
C GLY A 344 -4.86 -14.62 -15.99
N GLY A 345 -4.32 -13.41 -15.75
CA GLY A 345 -4.43 -12.70 -14.47
C GLY A 345 -3.45 -13.14 -13.40
N ILE A 346 -2.46 -13.97 -13.74
CA ILE A 346 -1.45 -14.53 -12.83
C ILE A 346 -0.06 -14.17 -13.34
N SER A 347 0.87 -13.85 -12.44
CA SER A 347 2.27 -13.57 -12.78
C SER A 347 2.96 -14.81 -13.36
N ASN A 348 3.64 -14.65 -14.51
CA ASN A 348 4.37 -15.73 -15.18
C ASN A 348 5.88 -15.75 -14.85
N GLY A 349 6.35 -14.78 -14.06
CA GLY A 349 7.75 -14.68 -13.61
C GLY A 349 8.64 -13.84 -14.51
N GLU A 350 8.16 -13.38 -15.66
CA GLU A 350 8.83 -12.31 -16.41
C GLU A 350 8.61 -10.96 -15.74
N ILE A 351 9.33 -9.92 -16.18
CA ILE A 351 9.14 -8.55 -15.71
C ILE A 351 7.68 -8.15 -15.91
N ILE A 352 7.01 -7.74 -14.83
CA ILE A 352 5.72 -7.06 -14.98
C ILE A 352 6.01 -5.63 -15.41
N TYR A 353 5.48 -5.19 -16.54
CA TYR A 353 5.56 -3.79 -16.96
C TYR A 353 4.23 -3.26 -17.46
N PHE A 354 3.97 -1.99 -17.15
CA PHE A 354 2.75 -1.30 -17.52
C PHE A 354 2.99 0.21 -17.64
N LYS A 355 2.08 0.89 -18.32
CA LYS A 355 2.09 2.34 -18.53
C LYS A 355 0.84 2.97 -17.95
N VAL A 356 1.01 4.14 -17.32
CA VAL A 356 -0.08 4.90 -16.69
C VAL A 356 -0.13 6.30 -17.31
N ALA A 357 -1.26 6.64 -17.93
CA ALA A 357 -1.47 7.93 -18.56
C ALA A 357 -2.07 8.94 -17.57
N PHE A 358 -1.47 10.13 -17.48
CA PHE A 358 -1.91 11.23 -16.65
C PHE A 358 -2.32 12.43 -17.52
N LYS A 359 -3.51 12.97 -17.25
CA LYS A 359 -3.97 14.20 -17.90
C LYS A 359 -3.19 15.43 -17.43
N PRO A 360 -3.22 16.55 -18.18
CA PRO A 360 -2.69 17.83 -17.70
C PRO A 360 -3.31 18.28 -16.38
N THR A 361 -2.55 19.04 -15.59
CA THR A 361 -3.04 19.67 -14.35
C THR A 361 -4.18 20.63 -14.68
N ALA A 362 -5.34 20.40 -14.08
CA ALA A 362 -6.55 21.15 -14.42
C ALA A 362 -6.53 22.62 -13.96
N THR A 363 -5.84 22.93 -12.86
CA THR A 363 -5.68 24.33 -12.43
C THR A 363 -4.49 24.96 -13.15
N ILE A 364 -4.77 25.95 -14.00
CA ILE A 364 -3.81 26.69 -14.83
C ILE A 364 -3.94 28.20 -14.60
N GLY A 365 -2.90 28.97 -14.95
CA GLY A 365 -2.84 30.43 -14.77
C GLY A 365 -3.60 31.22 -15.84
N ARG A 366 -4.41 30.55 -16.66
CA ARG A 366 -5.24 31.15 -17.71
C ARG A 366 -6.69 31.25 -17.23
N LYS A 367 -7.42 32.23 -17.76
CA LYS A 367 -8.87 32.33 -17.52
C LYS A 367 -9.58 31.11 -18.10
N GLN A 368 -10.56 30.60 -17.38
CA GLN A 368 -11.39 29.48 -17.80
C GLN A 368 -12.86 29.78 -17.54
N ASN A 369 -13.72 29.48 -18.51
CA ASN A 369 -15.17 29.55 -18.32
C ASN A 369 -15.62 28.39 -17.43
N THR A 370 -16.49 28.69 -16.48
CA THR A 370 -17.05 27.70 -15.56
C THR A 370 -18.37 28.20 -14.97
N VAL A 371 -18.92 27.44 -14.03
CA VAL A 371 -20.17 27.76 -13.34
C VAL A 371 -19.90 27.95 -11.84
N SER A 372 -20.58 28.93 -11.24
CA SER A 372 -20.56 29.18 -9.80
C SER A 372 -21.34 28.12 -9.03
N ARG A 373 -21.20 28.08 -7.71
CA ARG A 373 -22.00 27.19 -6.86
C ARG A 373 -23.50 27.53 -6.91
N GLU A 374 -23.84 28.77 -7.26
CA GLU A 374 -25.18 29.30 -7.47
C GLU A 374 -25.69 29.11 -8.92
N HIS A 375 -24.99 28.28 -9.70
CA HIS A 375 -25.34 27.94 -11.08
C HIS A 375 -25.33 29.12 -12.05
N GLN A 376 -24.42 30.08 -11.85
CA GLN A 376 -24.21 31.21 -12.77
C GLN A 376 -22.93 31.02 -13.59
N ASP A 377 -22.96 31.36 -14.87
CA ASP A 377 -21.77 31.36 -15.71
C ASP A 377 -20.77 32.42 -15.23
N VAL A 378 -19.52 32.01 -15.02
CA VAL A 378 -18.43 32.86 -14.51
C VAL A 378 -17.10 32.55 -15.17
N GLU A 379 -16.20 33.52 -15.24
CA GLU A 379 -14.79 33.29 -15.55
C GLU A 379 -13.99 33.07 -14.27
N LEU A 380 -13.27 31.95 -14.20
CA LEU A 380 -12.32 31.66 -13.13
C LEU A 380 -10.89 31.92 -13.60
N LEU A 381 -10.18 32.77 -12.87
CA LEU A 381 -8.73 32.91 -12.98
C LEU A 381 -8.09 32.35 -11.72
N ALA A 382 -7.59 31.12 -11.80
CA ALA A 382 -6.89 30.50 -10.69
C ALA A 382 -5.53 31.18 -10.47
N ARG A 383 -5.39 31.88 -9.35
CA ARG A 383 -4.11 32.40 -8.87
C ARG A 383 -3.49 31.34 -7.96
N GLY A 384 -2.24 30.95 -8.21
CA GLY A 384 -1.58 30.00 -7.34
C GLY A 384 -0.41 29.23 -7.95
N ARG A 385 0.18 28.40 -7.10
CA ARG A 385 1.33 27.53 -7.38
C ARG A 385 0.84 26.16 -7.83
N HIS A 386 0.77 25.92 -9.14
CA HIS A 386 0.29 24.67 -9.74
C HIS A 386 1.41 23.93 -10.46
N ASP A 387 1.34 22.60 -10.48
CA ASP A 387 2.27 21.76 -11.23
C ASP A 387 2.04 21.98 -12.74
N PRO A 388 3.04 22.41 -13.53
CA PRO A 388 2.92 22.47 -14.99
C PRO A 388 2.87 21.05 -15.60
N CYS A 389 3.39 20.05 -14.89
CA CYS A 389 3.26 18.64 -15.23
C CYS A 389 3.34 17.79 -13.96
N VAL A 390 2.38 16.88 -13.77
CA VAL A 390 2.32 16.04 -12.54
C VAL A 390 3.18 14.78 -12.62
N VAL A 391 3.58 14.35 -13.82
CA VAL A 391 4.16 13.01 -14.02
C VAL A 391 5.48 12.76 -13.28
N PRO A 392 6.41 13.72 -13.12
CA PRO A 392 7.63 13.46 -12.34
C PRO A 392 7.31 13.07 -10.89
N ARG A 393 6.27 13.69 -10.31
CA ARG A 393 5.81 13.38 -8.94
C ARG A 393 4.95 12.12 -8.87
N ALA A 394 4.38 11.69 -9.99
CA ALA A 394 3.59 10.48 -10.07
C ALA A 394 4.45 9.20 -10.01
N VAL A 395 5.73 9.26 -10.37
CA VAL A 395 6.68 8.13 -10.31
C VAL A 395 6.63 7.36 -8.98
N PRO A 396 6.95 7.97 -7.82
CA PRO A 396 6.89 7.25 -6.53
C PRO A 396 5.46 6.82 -6.15
N MET A 397 4.44 7.50 -6.67
CA MET A 397 3.03 7.13 -6.43
C MET A 397 2.65 5.85 -7.19
N VAL A 398 3.11 5.70 -8.42
CA VAL A 398 2.89 4.52 -9.26
C VAL A 398 3.62 3.31 -8.67
N GLU A 399 4.90 3.47 -8.31
CA GLU A 399 5.67 2.40 -7.65
C GLU A 399 4.97 1.93 -6.37
N SER A 400 4.51 2.88 -5.55
CA SER A 400 3.83 2.58 -4.28
C SER A 400 2.54 1.79 -4.50
N MET A 401 1.71 2.20 -5.46
CA MET A 401 0.47 1.46 -5.76
C MET A 401 0.74 0.07 -6.33
N ALA A 402 1.80 -0.11 -7.11
CA ALA A 402 2.21 -1.42 -7.60
C ALA A 402 2.65 -2.32 -6.44
N ALA A 403 3.45 -1.77 -5.52
CA ALA A 403 3.91 -2.48 -4.33
C ALA A 403 2.73 -2.91 -3.44
N LEU A 404 1.73 -2.04 -3.26
CA LEU A 404 0.55 -2.39 -2.46
C LEU A 404 -0.25 -3.55 -3.08
N VAL A 405 -0.44 -3.56 -4.41
CA VAL A 405 -1.10 -4.68 -5.10
C VAL A 405 -0.30 -5.96 -4.95
N LEU A 406 1.00 -5.92 -5.26
CA LEU A 406 1.87 -7.09 -5.21
C LEU A 406 1.98 -7.66 -3.79
N MET A 407 2.03 -6.80 -2.77
CA MET A 407 2.05 -7.23 -1.38
C MET A 407 0.75 -7.91 -0.96
N ASP A 408 -0.40 -7.34 -1.33
CA ASP A 408 -1.71 -7.91 -1.02
C ASP A 408 -1.90 -9.29 -1.69
N GLN A 409 -1.53 -9.38 -2.98
CA GLN A 409 -1.62 -10.62 -3.74
C GLN A 409 -0.61 -11.67 -3.28
N LEU A 410 0.58 -11.25 -2.84
CA LEU A 410 1.57 -12.15 -2.23
C LEU A 410 1.02 -12.78 -0.94
N MET A 411 0.40 -11.98 -0.08
CA MET A 411 -0.22 -12.49 1.15
C MET A 411 -1.37 -13.45 0.84
N ALA A 412 -2.21 -13.13 -0.15
CA ALA A 412 -3.28 -13.99 -0.61
C ALA A 412 -2.72 -15.34 -1.10
N HIS A 413 -1.68 -15.31 -1.93
CA HIS A 413 -1.02 -16.50 -2.46
C HIS A 413 -0.47 -17.39 -1.33
N ILE A 414 0.29 -16.83 -0.38
CA ILE A 414 0.83 -17.62 0.73
C ILE A 414 -0.31 -18.22 1.57
N ALA A 415 -1.34 -17.45 1.87
CA ALA A 415 -2.46 -17.92 2.69
C ALA A 415 -3.28 -19.04 2.01
N GLN A 416 -3.47 -18.97 0.69
CA GLN A 416 -4.31 -19.91 -0.05
C GLN A 416 -3.52 -21.11 -0.62
N CYS A 417 -2.33 -20.86 -1.16
CA CYS A 417 -1.59 -21.83 -1.97
C CYS A 417 -0.44 -22.52 -1.22
N GLU A 418 0.13 -21.89 -0.18
CA GLU A 418 1.23 -22.47 0.61
C GLU A 418 0.76 -23.11 1.93
N MET A 419 -0.55 -23.24 2.15
CA MET A 419 -1.10 -23.90 3.34
C MET A 419 -0.80 -25.42 3.37
N PHE A 420 -0.65 -26.04 2.19
CA PHE A 420 -0.29 -27.44 2.02
C PHE A 420 1.02 -27.56 1.25
N PRO A 421 1.71 -28.72 1.29
CA PRO A 421 2.93 -28.94 0.53
C PRO A 421 2.74 -28.66 -0.96
N LEU A 422 3.70 -27.94 -1.55
CA LEU A 422 3.69 -27.60 -2.97
C LEU A 422 4.01 -28.82 -3.84
N ASN A 423 3.40 -28.89 -5.03
CA ASN A 423 3.84 -29.81 -6.07
C ASN A 423 5.08 -29.24 -6.77
N LEU A 424 6.27 -29.54 -6.25
CA LEU A 424 7.53 -29.01 -6.74
C LEU A 424 7.88 -29.42 -8.18
N ALA A 425 7.12 -30.33 -8.81
CA ALA A 425 7.26 -30.59 -10.24
C ALA A 425 6.64 -29.48 -11.11
N LEU A 426 5.74 -28.67 -10.55
CA LEU A 426 4.98 -27.63 -11.28
C LEU A 426 4.97 -26.26 -10.57
N GLN A 427 5.26 -26.23 -9.27
CA GLN A 427 5.13 -25.04 -8.42
C GLN A 427 6.47 -24.71 -7.76
N GLU A 428 6.74 -23.41 -7.63
CA GLU A 428 7.92 -22.88 -6.96
C GLU A 428 7.52 -22.19 -5.65
N PRO A 429 8.25 -22.42 -4.54
CA PRO A 429 8.02 -21.69 -3.30
C PRO A 429 8.27 -20.19 -3.45
N VAL A 430 7.46 -19.35 -2.79
CA VAL A 430 7.75 -17.92 -2.73
C VAL A 430 9.05 -17.67 -1.98
N GLY A 431 10.02 -17.08 -2.68
CA GLY A 431 11.32 -16.70 -2.14
C GLY A 431 12.39 -17.78 -2.23
N SER A 432 12.12 -18.91 -2.92
CA SER A 432 13.18 -19.83 -3.35
C SER A 432 13.94 -19.19 -4.50
N ALA A 433 14.95 -18.37 -4.19
CA ALA A 433 15.71 -17.74 -5.24
C ALA A 433 16.68 -18.74 -5.89
N SER A 434 16.50 -18.93 -7.18
CA SER A 434 17.61 -19.10 -8.13
C SER A 434 18.35 -17.77 -8.41
N SER A 435 18.00 -16.67 -7.71
CA SER A 435 18.51 -15.30 -7.91
C SER A 435 19.15 -14.63 -6.68
N PHE A 436 19.37 -15.34 -5.57
CA PHE A 436 20.14 -14.79 -4.45
C PHE A 436 21.65 -14.87 -4.76
N GLY A 437 22.17 -13.80 -5.36
CA GLY A 437 23.59 -13.45 -5.21
C GLY A 437 23.91 -13.34 -3.72
N VAL A 438 24.91 -14.10 -3.28
CA VAL A 438 25.37 -14.30 -1.90
C VAL A 438 25.42 -12.98 -1.12
N TRP A 439 24.46 -12.77 -0.22
CA TRP A 439 24.62 -11.86 0.92
C TRP A 439 24.79 -12.72 2.17
N GLY A 440 25.98 -12.62 2.75
CA GLY A 440 26.38 -13.36 3.94
C GLY A 440 25.46 -13.07 5.12
N ILE A 441 24.66 -14.05 5.48
CA ILE A 441 24.09 -14.14 6.82
C ILE A 441 25.26 -14.51 7.74
N ILE A 442 25.70 -13.55 8.56
CA ILE A 442 26.60 -13.81 9.68
C ILE A 442 25.86 -14.79 10.61
N PRO A 443 26.34 -16.03 10.81
CA PRO A 443 25.71 -16.94 11.75
C PRO A 443 26.02 -16.46 13.16
N ILE A 444 24.98 -16.14 13.93
CA ILE A 444 25.08 -16.06 15.38
C ILE A 444 25.44 -17.47 15.86
N GLY A 445 26.66 -17.62 16.39
CA GLY A 445 27.24 -18.89 16.77
C GLY A 445 26.40 -19.61 17.82
N ILE A 446 25.86 -20.76 17.44
CA ILE A 446 25.53 -21.86 18.34
C ILE A 446 26.54 -22.96 18.03
N GLY A 447 27.46 -23.19 18.95
CA GLY A 447 28.45 -24.25 18.85
C GLY A 447 27.75 -25.60 18.78
N LEU A 448 27.92 -26.30 17.66
CA LEU A 448 27.58 -27.70 17.50
C LEU A 448 28.85 -28.48 17.24
N VAL A 449 29.14 -29.37 18.19
CA VAL A 449 30.25 -30.31 18.19
C VAL A 449 30.07 -31.28 17.02
N SER A 450 31.13 -31.39 16.22
CA SER A 450 31.26 -32.32 15.10
C SER A 450 31.24 -33.77 15.57
N SER A 451 30.48 -34.62 14.88
CA SER A 451 30.87 -36.01 14.66
C SER A 451 30.20 -36.55 13.40
N ALA A 452 31.03 -36.94 12.44
CA ALA A 452 30.66 -37.72 11.26
C ALA A 452 30.35 -39.17 11.66
N VAL A 453 29.44 -39.83 10.92
CA VAL A 453 29.59 -41.20 10.37
C VAL A 453 28.37 -41.52 9.47
N MET A 454 28.65 -42.11 8.31
CA MET A 454 27.71 -42.59 7.29
C MET A 454 27.00 -43.92 7.65
N HIS A 455 25.96 -44.24 6.86
CA HIS A 455 25.35 -45.55 6.54
C HIS A 455 24.02 -45.95 7.25
N SER A 456 22.93 -45.72 6.50
CA SER A 456 21.88 -46.68 6.08
C SER A 456 21.52 -47.88 6.98
N THR A 457 20.30 -47.90 7.57
CA THR A 457 19.18 -48.86 7.38
C THR A 457 18.07 -48.65 8.45
N PRO A 458 16.81 -49.12 8.24
CA PRO A 458 15.60 -48.54 8.84
C PRO A 458 15.27 -49.03 10.26
N ILE A 459 14.60 -48.16 11.02
CA ILE A 459 14.15 -48.35 12.39
C ILE A 459 12.96 -49.33 12.44
N VAL A 460 13.15 -50.44 13.17
CA VAL A 460 12.07 -51.32 13.66
C VAL A 460 11.63 -50.81 15.03
N VAL A 461 10.32 -50.61 15.19
CA VAL A 461 9.66 -50.22 16.43
C VAL A 461 9.59 -51.40 17.38
N VAL A 462 10.13 -51.26 18.60
CA VAL A 462 9.75 -52.10 19.74
C VAL A 462 9.58 -51.22 20.99
N ASP A 463 8.34 -51.21 21.45
CA ASP A 463 7.83 -50.61 22.67
C ASP A 463 8.22 -51.45 23.90
N ARG A 464 8.67 -50.83 24.99
CA ARG A 464 8.68 -51.42 26.36
C ARG A 464 8.92 -50.37 27.45
N PHE A 465 7.80 -49.85 27.96
CA PHE A 465 7.41 -49.69 29.37
C PHE A 465 8.47 -49.73 30.53
N VAL A 466 8.40 -48.65 31.34
CA VAL A 466 8.35 -48.56 32.84
C VAL A 466 9.64 -48.53 33.69
N LYS A 467 9.95 -47.31 34.17
CA LYS A 467 10.16 -46.76 35.56
C LYS A 467 10.75 -47.66 36.69
N PRO A 468 11.12 -47.08 37.87
CA PRO A 468 12.04 -45.97 38.24
C PRO A 468 12.94 -46.45 39.44
N VAL A 469 13.58 -45.55 40.23
CA VAL A 469 13.98 -45.64 41.69
C VAL A 469 15.29 -44.86 41.96
N GLN A 470 15.22 -43.67 42.61
CA GLN A 470 15.64 -43.31 43.99
C GLN A 470 17.16 -43.12 44.24
N LEU A 471 17.65 -41.88 44.51
CA LEU A 471 17.80 -41.15 45.79
C LEU A 471 19.11 -41.44 46.58
N LYS A 472 19.90 -40.38 46.81
CA LYS A 472 20.67 -39.96 48.03
C LYS A 472 21.72 -38.92 47.59
N ALA A 473 21.71 -37.66 48.03
CA ALA A 473 22.05 -37.10 49.36
C ALA A 473 23.48 -37.44 49.80
N VAL A 474 24.34 -36.58 50.37
CA VAL A 474 24.34 -35.17 50.82
C VAL A 474 25.78 -34.92 51.37
N ASP A 475 26.22 -33.65 51.47
CA ASP A 475 27.16 -33.07 52.46
C ASP A 475 28.67 -32.79 52.22
N ASN A 476 28.98 -31.54 52.63
CA ASN A 476 30.16 -30.98 53.33
C ASN A 476 31.42 -30.54 52.55
N VAL A 477 32.18 -29.49 52.92
CA VAL A 477 32.05 -28.18 53.64
C VAL A 477 33.48 -27.56 53.65
N VAL A 478 33.61 -26.24 53.92
CA VAL A 478 34.80 -25.48 54.41
C VAL A 478 35.61 -24.54 53.45
N GLU A 479 35.32 -23.24 53.61
CA GLU A 479 36.16 -22.02 53.90
C GLU A 479 37.50 -21.66 53.18
N ARG A 480 37.46 -20.52 52.44
CA ARG A 480 38.21 -19.21 52.53
C ARG A 480 39.68 -19.12 53.06
N PRO A 481 40.37 -17.94 53.02
CA PRO A 481 40.66 -16.95 51.95
C PRO A 481 42.13 -16.40 51.97
N ILE A 482 42.68 -15.76 50.91
CA ILE A 482 43.84 -14.83 51.04
C ILE A 482 43.75 -13.63 50.06
N LYS A 483 44.19 -12.47 50.55
CA LYS A 483 44.21 -11.09 50.01
C LYS A 483 45.40 -10.78 49.06
N GLU A 484 45.23 -9.65 48.36
CA GLU A 484 46.18 -8.53 48.13
C GLU A 484 46.97 -8.34 46.80
N LYS A 485 46.59 -7.23 46.12
CA LYS A 485 47.38 -6.14 45.47
C LYS A 485 48.66 -6.47 44.69
N PHE A 486 48.79 -5.91 43.47
CA PHE A 486 49.90 -4.99 43.09
C PHE A 486 49.61 -4.18 41.80
N ARG A 487 50.25 -2.99 41.75
CA ARG A 487 50.39 -1.91 40.74
C ARG A 487 50.55 -2.38 39.27
N GLY A 488 50.26 -1.63 38.20
CA GLY A 488 50.31 -0.19 37.92
C GLY A 488 51.59 0.19 37.16
N GLN A 489 51.51 0.48 35.84
CA GLN A 489 52.42 1.21 34.92
C GLN A 489 51.94 0.95 33.48
N LYS A 490 51.88 1.87 32.52
CA LYS A 490 52.23 3.29 32.42
C LYS A 490 51.41 3.88 31.26
#